data_AF-A0A961IC28-F1
#
_entry.id   AF-A0A961IC28-F1
#
_cell.length_a   1.000
_cell.length_b   1.000
_cell.length_c   1.000
_cell.angle_alpha   90.00
_cell.angle_beta   90.00
_cell.angle_gamma   90.00
#
_symmetry.space_group_name_H-M   'P 1'
#
loop_
_entity.id
_entity.type
_entity.pdbx_description
1 polymer ?
#
loop_
_entity_poly.entity_id
_entity_poly.type
_entity_poly.pdbx_seq_one_letter_code
_entity_poly.pdbx_strand_id
1 'polypeptide(L)'
;GNSITGIVETGPFRSGQWSVINSDGNSTGPLRRQFGRSGANTLPTQSEILQVLSVTPYDSFPWHTNSSPSFRNQLEGWMGPNLHNRGHVWVGGSMLPMTSPNDPVFFMHHCMVDKLWHEWQLRFPNQGYLPVSGGPFGQNLTDMMAGTPNGPVGSRPIDVLDSAALGIEYDQLLPGTPQPIPPGQNVTRINLNAAPAAGQVSQPGEIDLFEFDLDQLRNIILETSGNSDTVLTLYGPDDFTREIAENDDGGSNFNSRISMTLSAGSYRASVRLYNPGSTGDYRIQLSSETGTPIPSIPVLTVDNPPFAAEISTDRESDVYQINISAAGRYQIETQGNTDVFLSLYGPGSQSTLIATDDDSGAGLNARLIRELSPGSYFAAVRHFSAFGRGAYQIRVIRS
;
A
#
# COMPACT_ATOMS: atom_id res chain seq x y z
N GLY A 1 23.40 -11.60 -30.76
CA GLY A 1 23.06 -12.70 -31.68
C GLY A 1 24.04 -12.75 -32.82
N ASN A 2 23.85 -13.65 -33.78
CA ASN A 2 24.64 -13.62 -35.01
C ASN A 2 24.41 -12.30 -35.76
N SER A 3 25.42 -11.86 -36.52
CA SER A 3 25.47 -10.51 -37.10
C SER A 3 24.48 -10.24 -38.23
N ILE A 4 23.82 -11.29 -38.76
CA ILE A 4 22.94 -11.23 -39.92
C ILE A 4 21.47 -11.29 -39.48
N THR A 5 21.12 -12.27 -38.65
CA THR A 5 19.74 -12.57 -38.25
C THR A 5 19.39 -12.09 -36.83
N GLY A 6 20.40 -11.77 -36.01
CA GLY A 6 20.24 -11.44 -34.60
C GLY A 6 19.95 -12.63 -33.69
N ILE A 7 19.80 -13.86 -34.21
CA ILE A 7 19.49 -15.06 -33.40
C ILE A 7 20.58 -15.28 -32.34
N VAL A 8 20.17 -15.57 -31.10
CA VAL A 8 21.08 -15.92 -30.01
C VAL A 8 21.48 -17.39 -30.15
N GLU A 9 22.76 -17.67 -30.37
CA GLU A 9 23.30 -19.01 -30.62
C GLU A 9 24.13 -19.56 -29.46
N THR A 10 24.42 -18.73 -28.45
CA THR A 10 25.28 -19.08 -27.30
C THR A 10 24.59 -18.80 -25.96
N GLY A 11 25.07 -19.45 -24.90
CA GLY A 11 24.54 -19.30 -23.54
C GLY A 11 23.28 -20.14 -23.27
N PRO A 12 22.69 -20.01 -22.08
CA PRO A 12 21.55 -20.82 -21.65
C PRO A 12 20.28 -20.54 -22.47
N PHE A 13 20.12 -19.32 -23.00
CA PHE A 13 18.93 -18.87 -23.72
C PHE A 13 19.09 -18.89 -25.26
N ARG A 14 19.99 -19.75 -25.75
CA ARG A 14 20.23 -19.91 -27.18
C ARG A 14 19.07 -20.60 -27.91
N SER A 15 19.06 -20.44 -29.22
CA SER A 15 18.14 -21.13 -30.13
C SER A 15 18.10 -22.64 -29.84
N GLY A 16 16.88 -23.20 -29.79
CA GLY A 16 16.64 -24.62 -29.46
C GLY A 16 16.63 -24.94 -27.96
N GLN A 17 16.91 -23.98 -27.08
CA GLN A 17 16.82 -24.13 -25.62
C GLN A 17 15.84 -23.14 -24.98
N TRP A 18 15.58 -22.03 -25.66
CA TRP A 18 14.66 -20.98 -25.22
C TRP A 18 13.80 -20.53 -26.39
N SER A 19 12.49 -20.55 -26.19
CA SER A 19 11.50 -20.12 -27.18
C SER A 19 10.84 -18.84 -26.72
N VAL A 20 10.60 -17.92 -27.66
CA VAL A 20 9.90 -16.67 -27.38
C VAL A 20 8.44 -16.75 -27.85
N ILE A 21 7.57 -15.94 -27.27
CA ILE A 21 6.12 -15.87 -27.56
C ILE A 21 5.69 -14.46 -27.98
N ASN A 22 4.62 -14.37 -28.78
CA ASN A 22 3.93 -13.11 -29.04
C ASN A 22 2.94 -12.76 -27.90
N SER A 23 2.21 -11.66 -28.06
CA SER A 23 1.18 -11.20 -27.11
C SER A 23 0.03 -12.20 -26.91
N ASP A 24 -0.22 -13.08 -27.88
CA ASP A 24 -1.27 -14.11 -27.81
C ASP A 24 -0.77 -15.40 -27.14
N GLY A 25 0.50 -15.43 -26.70
CA GLY A 25 1.13 -16.62 -26.12
C GLY A 25 1.65 -17.64 -27.13
N ASN A 26 1.60 -17.34 -28.43
CA ASN A 26 2.05 -18.24 -29.48
C ASN A 26 3.56 -18.12 -29.70
N SER A 27 4.24 -19.25 -29.92
CA SER A 27 5.68 -19.25 -30.18
C SER A 27 6.04 -18.50 -31.47
N THR A 28 7.04 -17.63 -31.39
CA THR A 28 7.57 -16.84 -32.52
C THR A 28 9.01 -17.19 -32.88
N GLY A 29 9.51 -18.32 -32.35
CA GLY A 29 10.84 -18.84 -32.63
C GLY A 29 11.88 -18.46 -31.57
N PRO A 30 13.16 -18.32 -31.95
CA PRO A 30 14.25 -18.15 -31.00
C PRO A 30 14.42 -16.68 -30.57
N LEU A 31 15.10 -16.50 -29.43
CA LEU A 31 15.53 -15.20 -28.93
C LEU A 31 16.46 -14.47 -29.93
N ARG A 32 16.28 -13.15 -30.05
CA ARG A 32 17.11 -12.29 -30.93
C ARG A 32 17.69 -11.09 -30.19
N ARG A 33 18.95 -10.73 -30.48
CA ARG A 33 19.65 -9.53 -29.95
C ARG A 33 20.55 -8.92 -31.03
N GLN A 34 20.53 -7.59 -31.13
CA GLN A 34 21.28 -6.80 -32.13
C GLN A 34 21.89 -5.54 -31.49
N PHE A 35 22.94 -5.75 -30.69
CA PHE A 35 23.58 -4.70 -29.90
C PHE A 35 24.00 -3.50 -30.73
N GLY A 36 23.50 -2.31 -30.38
CA GLY A 36 23.91 -1.05 -30.99
C GLY A 36 23.37 -0.80 -32.40
N ARG A 37 22.42 -1.61 -32.89
CA ARG A 37 21.99 -1.58 -34.31
C ARG A 37 20.57 -1.13 -34.56
N SER A 38 19.78 -0.91 -33.50
CA SER A 38 18.34 -0.59 -33.61
C SER A 38 18.03 0.90 -33.39
N GLY A 39 19.02 1.79 -33.56
CA GLY A 39 18.87 3.25 -33.42
C GLY A 39 19.54 3.85 -32.19
N ALA A 40 19.97 3.03 -31.23
CA ALA A 40 20.83 3.44 -30.11
C ALA A 40 22.19 2.77 -30.23
N ASN A 41 23.23 3.54 -30.55
CA ASN A 41 24.57 2.99 -30.81
C ASN A 41 25.40 2.81 -29.53
N THR A 42 24.99 3.43 -28.42
CA THR A 42 25.65 3.36 -27.11
C THR A 42 24.63 3.11 -26.01
N LEU A 43 25.08 2.56 -24.89
CA LEU A 43 24.31 2.54 -23.64
C LEU A 43 24.35 3.93 -22.97
N PRO A 44 23.44 4.20 -22.00
CA PRO A 44 23.54 5.39 -21.16
C PRO A 44 24.86 5.46 -20.40
N THR A 45 25.40 6.66 -20.25
CA THR A 45 26.63 6.94 -19.51
C THR A 45 26.35 7.27 -18.05
N GLN A 46 27.37 7.15 -17.20
CA GLN A 46 27.26 7.54 -15.79
C GLN A 46 26.86 9.02 -15.62
N SER A 47 27.35 9.91 -16.49
CA SER A 47 27.02 11.34 -16.44
C SER A 47 25.54 11.58 -16.75
N GLU A 48 24.98 10.87 -17.74
CA GLU A 48 23.55 10.95 -18.08
C GLU A 48 22.69 10.41 -16.94
N ILE A 49 23.12 9.33 -16.27
CA ILE A 49 22.44 8.79 -15.08
C ILE A 49 22.43 9.84 -13.96
N LEU A 50 23.58 10.44 -13.64
CA LEU A 50 23.67 11.46 -12.58
C LEU A 50 22.83 12.71 -12.89
N GLN A 51 22.75 13.10 -14.17
CA GLN A 51 21.87 14.18 -14.60
C GLN A 51 20.40 13.85 -14.27
N VAL A 52 19.92 12.67 -14.64
CA VAL A 52 18.53 12.27 -14.37
C VAL A 52 18.27 12.11 -12.88
N LEU A 53 19.23 11.59 -12.11
CA LEU A 53 19.13 11.47 -10.65
C LEU A 53 19.10 12.80 -9.91
N SER A 54 19.33 13.94 -10.57
CA SER A 54 19.16 15.27 -9.99
C SER A 54 17.80 15.92 -10.27
N VAL A 55 16.95 15.27 -11.06
CA VAL A 55 15.67 15.83 -11.49
C VAL A 55 14.65 15.67 -10.38
N THR A 56 13.96 16.76 -10.05
CA THR A 56 12.72 16.75 -9.26
C THR A 56 11.64 17.53 -10.01
N PRO A 57 10.34 17.22 -9.80
CA PRO A 57 9.79 16.21 -8.89
C PRO A 57 9.80 14.78 -9.47
N TYR A 58 9.23 13.80 -8.75
CA TYR A 58 9.04 12.42 -9.23
C TYR A 58 8.42 12.40 -10.63
N ASP A 59 7.28 13.08 -10.79
CA ASP A 59 6.64 13.30 -12.07
C ASP A 59 5.86 14.63 -12.06
N SER A 60 5.44 15.10 -13.23
CA SER A 60 4.60 16.28 -13.38
C SER A 60 3.45 16.04 -14.35
N PHE A 61 2.40 16.86 -14.21
CA PHE A 61 1.34 16.95 -15.20
C PHE A 61 1.93 17.16 -16.61
N PRO A 62 1.44 16.44 -17.65
CA PRO A 62 0.20 15.67 -17.71
C PRO A 62 0.34 14.17 -17.38
N TRP A 63 1.36 13.75 -16.62
CA TRP A 63 1.61 12.34 -16.24
C TRP A 63 1.80 11.43 -17.46
N HIS A 64 2.55 11.93 -18.45
CA HIS A 64 2.69 11.30 -19.76
C HIS A 64 4.12 11.45 -20.30
N THR A 65 4.33 10.99 -21.53
CA THR A 65 5.62 11.03 -22.24
C THR A 65 6.17 12.45 -22.48
N ASN A 66 5.36 13.50 -22.30
CA ASN A 66 5.76 14.91 -22.41
C ASN A 66 5.84 15.65 -21.06
N SER A 67 5.75 14.95 -19.92
CA SER A 67 5.84 15.54 -18.57
C SER A 67 7.21 16.16 -18.29
N SER A 68 7.26 17.47 -18.02
CA SER A 68 8.47 18.23 -17.74
C SER A 68 8.22 19.32 -16.68
N PRO A 69 9.04 19.43 -15.61
CA PRO A 69 10.13 18.52 -15.22
C PRO A 69 9.57 17.19 -14.65
N SER A 70 10.25 16.06 -14.91
CA SER A 70 9.83 14.74 -14.42
C SER A 70 11.02 13.78 -14.34
N PHE A 71 11.26 13.22 -13.17
CA PHE A 71 12.24 12.15 -12.98
C PHE A 71 11.78 10.87 -13.70
N ARG A 72 10.54 10.43 -13.46
CA ARG A 72 9.91 9.24 -14.06
C ARG A 72 10.06 9.26 -15.59
N ASN A 73 9.74 10.38 -16.24
CA ASN A 73 9.76 10.49 -17.69
C ASN A 73 11.19 10.49 -18.29
N GLN A 74 12.15 11.08 -17.58
CA GLN A 74 13.55 11.08 -18.02
C GLN A 74 14.26 9.75 -17.76
N LEU A 75 13.90 9.06 -16.67
CA LEU A 75 14.35 7.71 -16.39
C LEU A 75 13.75 6.72 -17.40
N GLU A 76 12.44 6.78 -17.66
CA GLU A 76 11.74 5.98 -18.67
C GLU A 76 12.34 6.22 -20.07
N GLY A 77 12.65 7.48 -20.39
CA GLY A 77 13.45 7.85 -21.54
C GLY A 77 12.67 8.41 -22.72
N TRP A 78 11.51 9.02 -22.49
CA TRP A 78 10.81 9.81 -23.52
C TRP A 78 11.36 11.22 -23.66
N MET A 79 12.05 11.71 -22.63
CA MET A 79 12.79 12.96 -22.64
C MET A 79 14.18 12.80 -22.04
N GLY A 80 15.04 13.81 -22.25
CA GLY A 80 16.42 13.80 -21.76
C GLY A 80 17.26 12.71 -22.43
N PRO A 81 18.19 12.06 -21.69
CA PRO A 81 19.13 11.11 -22.27
C PRO A 81 18.53 9.73 -22.58
N ASN A 82 17.20 9.56 -22.53
CA ASN A 82 16.54 8.36 -23.03
C ASN A 82 16.97 7.08 -22.26
N LEU A 83 17.10 7.10 -20.92
CA LEU A 83 17.80 6.02 -20.17
C LEU A 83 17.25 4.60 -20.40
N HIS A 84 16.08 4.27 -19.83
CA HIS A 84 15.46 2.93 -19.95
C HIS A 84 15.19 2.55 -21.41
N ASN A 85 14.52 3.43 -22.15
CA ASN A 85 14.19 3.20 -23.56
C ASN A 85 15.45 2.96 -24.42
N ARG A 86 16.57 3.67 -24.21
CA ARG A 86 17.85 3.42 -24.90
C ARG A 86 18.42 2.05 -24.55
N GLY A 87 18.22 1.53 -23.33
CA GLY A 87 18.60 0.17 -22.95
C GLY A 87 17.89 -0.90 -23.80
N HIS A 88 16.56 -0.81 -23.90
CA HIS A 88 15.74 -1.65 -24.77
C HIS A 88 16.20 -1.60 -26.23
N VAL A 89 16.36 -0.38 -26.76
CA VAL A 89 16.75 -0.14 -28.16
C VAL A 89 18.18 -0.62 -28.44
N TRP A 90 19.11 -0.42 -27.49
CA TRP A 90 20.48 -0.85 -27.66
C TRP A 90 20.59 -2.36 -27.71
N VAL A 91 19.86 -3.11 -26.86
CA VAL A 91 19.85 -4.58 -26.94
C VAL A 91 19.27 -5.06 -28.28
N GLY A 92 18.17 -4.44 -28.70
CA GLY A 92 17.48 -4.75 -29.95
C GLY A 92 16.84 -6.14 -29.98
N GLY A 93 16.27 -6.51 -31.13
CA GLY A 93 15.63 -7.82 -31.30
C GLY A 93 14.45 -8.02 -30.35
N SER A 94 14.50 -9.09 -29.54
CA SER A 94 13.43 -9.47 -28.62
C SER A 94 13.22 -8.46 -27.49
N MET A 95 14.16 -7.55 -27.22
CA MET A 95 14.01 -6.48 -26.23
C MET A 95 13.24 -5.24 -26.72
N LEU A 96 12.89 -5.15 -28.02
CA LEU A 96 12.17 -3.98 -28.57
C LEU A 96 10.66 -3.94 -28.28
N PRO A 97 9.88 -5.01 -28.51
CA PRO A 97 8.43 -4.98 -28.32
C PRO A 97 8.04 -5.01 -26.84
N MET A 98 6.76 -4.78 -26.55
CA MET A 98 6.18 -4.99 -25.20
C MET A 98 6.32 -6.43 -24.70
N THR A 99 6.62 -7.38 -25.60
CA THR A 99 6.98 -8.76 -25.25
C THR A 99 8.47 -8.90 -24.88
N SER A 100 9.15 -7.82 -24.53
CA SER A 100 10.56 -7.80 -24.09
C SER A 100 10.90 -8.71 -22.92
N PRO A 101 9.98 -9.07 -21.99
CA PRO A 101 10.25 -10.10 -20.98
C PRO A 101 10.64 -11.47 -21.54
N ASN A 102 10.43 -11.72 -22.84
CA ASN A 102 10.97 -12.92 -23.51
C ASN A 102 12.50 -13.00 -23.48
N ASP A 103 13.20 -11.88 -23.35
CA ASP A 103 14.64 -11.87 -23.13
C ASP A 103 14.92 -11.78 -21.63
N PRO A 104 15.57 -12.77 -21.00
CA PRO A 104 15.84 -12.72 -19.55
C PRO A 104 16.66 -11.51 -19.08
N VAL A 105 17.37 -10.82 -20.00
CA VAL A 105 18.07 -9.57 -19.65
C VAL A 105 17.09 -8.44 -19.28
N PHE A 106 15.81 -8.54 -19.66
CA PHE A 106 14.74 -7.63 -19.26
C PHE A 106 14.71 -7.41 -17.75
N PHE A 107 14.77 -8.50 -16.97
CA PHE A 107 14.70 -8.43 -15.51
C PHE A 107 15.93 -7.71 -14.93
N MET A 108 17.12 -7.99 -15.45
CA MET A 108 18.36 -7.32 -15.02
C MET A 108 18.35 -5.83 -15.41
N HIS A 109 17.77 -5.49 -16.57
CA HIS A 109 17.58 -4.11 -17.00
C HIS A 109 16.63 -3.37 -16.04
N HIS A 110 15.47 -3.96 -15.73
CA HIS A 110 14.50 -3.34 -14.83
C HIS A 110 14.94 -3.32 -13.36
N CYS A 111 15.75 -4.27 -12.89
CA CYS A 111 16.40 -4.17 -11.58
C CYS A 111 17.34 -2.94 -11.52
N MET A 112 18.04 -2.60 -12.60
CA MET A 112 18.83 -1.37 -12.64
C MET A 112 17.92 -0.12 -12.66
N VAL A 113 16.80 -0.15 -13.39
CA VAL A 113 15.83 0.96 -13.39
C VAL A 113 15.25 1.18 -12.00
N ASP A 114 14.86 0.10 -11.31
CA ASP A 114 14.35 0.14 -9.95
C ASP A 114 15.42 0.61 -8.96
N LYS A 115 16.65 0.12 -9.07
CA LYS A 115 17.79 0.64 -8.30
C LYS A 115 17.98 2.15 -8.46
N LEU A 116 17.87 2.67 -9.69
CA LEU A 116 17.98 4.11 -9.92
C LEU A 116 16.81 4.89 -9.30
N TRP A 117 15.60 4.32 -9.30
CA TRP A 117 14.46 4.90 -8.57
C TRP A 117 14.68 4.88 -7.06
N HIS A 118 15.11 3.76 -6.48
CA HIS A 118 15.50 3.65 -5.07
C HIS A 118 16.55 4.70 -4.68
N GLU A 119 17.62 4.83 -5.46
CA GLU A 119 18.65 5.84 -5.20
C GLU A 119 18.15 7.27 -5.32
N TRP A 120 17.20 7.54 -6.21
CA TRP A 120 16.52 8.83 -6.29
C TRP A 120 15.69 9.10 -5.03
N GLN A 121 14.97 8.10 -4.52
CA GLN A 121 14.20 8.23 -3.26
C GLN A 121 15.12 8.51 -2.06
N LEU A 122 16.31 7.89 -2.01
CA LEU A 122 17.31 8.19 -0.98
C LEU A 122 17.87 9.61 -1.09
N ARG A 123 18.01 10.15 -2.30
CA ARG A 123 18.48 11.54 -2.53
C ARG A 123 17.40 12.57 -2.21
N PHE A 124 16.13 12.21 -2.40
CA PHE A 124 14.99 13.09 -2.21
C PHE A 124 13.92 12.43 -1.33
N PRO A 125 14.24 12.13 -0.05
CA PRO A 125 13.34 11.38 0.84
C PRO A 125 11.99 12.04 1.04
N ASN A 126 11.92 13.35 0.79
CA ASN A 126 10.75 14.17 1.01
C ASN A 126 9.97 14.45 -0.30
N GLN A 127 10.25 13.85 -1.46
CA GLN A 127 9.55 14.22 -2.72
C GLN A 127 8.25 13.43 -2.95
N GLY A 128 8.14 12.22 -2.36
CA GLY A 128 6.99 11.33 -2.55
C GLY A 128 6.77 10.86 -4.00
N TYR A 129 5.68 10.11 -4.21
CA TYR A 129 5.19 9.71 -5.52
C TYR A 129 4.15 10.72 -6.04
N LEU A 130 4.14 10.96 -7.35
CA LEU A 130 3.14 11.78 -8.02
C LEU A 130 2.61 11.06 -9.29
N PRO A 131 1.32 11.20 -9.64
CA PRO A 131 0.31 11.98 -8.92
C PRO A 131 -0.20 11.27 -7.66
N VAL A 132 -0.41 12.04 -6.58
CA VAL A 132 -1.10 11.49 -5.39
C VAL A 132 -2.57 11.25 -5.70
N SER A 133 -3.23 12.23 -6.34
CA SER A 133 -4.62 12.18 -6.80
C SER A 133 -4.83 13.13 -7.98
N GLY A 134 -6.01 13.07 -8.62
CA GLY A 134 -6.38 13.95 -9.74
C GLY A 134 -5.72 13.60 -11.08
N GLY A 135 -4.87 12.58 -11.11
CA GLY A 135 -4.35 11.96 -12.33
C GLY A 135 -5.32 10.93 -12.93
N PRO A 136 -5.00 10.38 -14.11
CA PRO A 136 -5.77 9.30 -14.73
C PRO A 136 -5.90 8.09 -13.80
N PHE A 137 -7.05 7.42 -13.84
CA PHE A 137 -7.27 6.18 -13.09
C PHE A 137 -6.20 5.13 -13.40
N GLY A 138 -5.69 4.48 -12.35
CA GLY A 138 -4.59 3.52 -12.41
C GLY A 138 -3.19 4.15 -12.26
N GLN A 139 -3.11 5.48 -12.15
CA GLN A 139 -1.84 6.21 -12.01
C GLN A 139 -1.71 6.91 -10.65
N ASN A 140 -2.81 7.14 -9.93
CA ASN A 140 -2.75 7.80 -8.63
C ASN A 140 -2.12 6.90 -7.57
N LEU A 141 -1.60 7.50 -6.49
CA LEU A 141 -0.86 6.81 -5.43
C LEU A 141 -1.60 5.60 -4.83
N THR A 142 -2.92 5.68 -4.72
CA THR A 142 -3.78 4.64 -4.13
C THR A 142 -4.58 3.86 -5.17
N ASP A 143 -4.41 4.14 -6.47
CA ASP A 143 -5.08 3.40 -7.53
C ASP A 143 -4.46 2.00 -7.69
N MET A 144 -5.29 1.03 -8.09
CA MET A 144 -4.82 -0.30 -8.46
C MET A 144 -4.03 -0.22 -9.78
N MET A 145 -2.79 -0.70 -9.76
CA MET A 145 -1.96 -0.86 -10.96
C MET A 145 -2.49 -2.01 -11.79
N ALA A 146 -2.98 -1.71 -12.99
CA ALA A 146 -3.57 -2.70 -13.88
C ALA A 146 -2.56 -3.80 -14.26
N GLY A 147 -3.02 -5.07 -14.24
CA GLY A 147 -2.20 -6.22 -14.65
C GLY A 147 -1.17 -6.68 -13.62
N THR A 148 -1.18 -6.13 -12.40
CA THR A 148 -0.41 -6.68 -11.28
C THR A 148 -1.01 -8.01 -10.83
N PRO A 149 -0.21 -9.09 -10.73
CA PRO A 149 -0.70 -10.37 -10.21
C PRO A 149 -1.11 -10.22 -8.75
N ASN A 150 -2.18 -10.90 -8.34
CA ASN A 150 -2.49 -11.07 -6.92
C ASN A 150 -1.30 -11.77 -6.24
N GLY A 151 -0.65 -11.11 -5.30
CA GLY A 151 0.57 -11.60 -4.67
C GLY A 151 0.78 -11.02 -3.27
N PRO A 152 1.86 -11.43 -2.58
CA PRO A 152 2.19 -10.92 -1.26
C PRO A 152 2.67 -9.46 -1.28
N VAL A 153 3.07 -8.97 -2.44
CA VAL A 153 3.39 -7.55 -2.67
C VAL A 153 2.09 -6.87 -3.13
N GLY A 154 1.74 -5.74 -2.52
CA GLY A 154 0.51 -5.02 -2.86
C GLY A 154 0.49 -4.48 -4.30
N SER A 155 -0.69 -4.08 -4.76
CA SER A 155 -0.99 -3.78 -6.16
C SER A 155 -1.21 -2.30 -6.45
N ARG A 156 -0.91 -1.41 -5.50
CA ARG A 156 -1.00 0.05 -5.64
C ARG A 156 0.39 0.67 -5.53
N PRO A 157 0.67 1.85 -6.12
CA PRO A 157 1.96 2.51 -5.97
C PRO A 157 2.37 2.66 -4.50
N ILE A 158 1.44 3.03 -3.62
CA ILE A 158 1.68 3.17 -2.17
C ILE A 158 2.19 1.89 -1.50
N ASP A 159 1.84 0.71 -2.03
CA ASP A 159 2.23 -0.58 -1.47
C ASP A 159 3.69 -0.95 -1.79
N VAL A 160 4.34 -0.23 -2.72
CA VAL A 160 5.66 -0.59 -3.26
C VAL A 160 6.68 0.56 -3.24
N LEU A 161 6.40 1.65 -2.52
CA LEU A 161 7.32 2.80 -2.45
C LEU A 161 8.58 2.50 -1.63
N ASP A 162 8.52 1.60 -0.66
CA ASP A 162 9.65 1.29 0.21
C ASP A 162 10.24 -0.08 -0.14
N SER A 163 11.31 -0.09 -0.92
CA SER A 163 11.99 -1.31 -1.32
C SER A 163 12.51 -2.11 -0.12
N ALA A 164 12.92 -1.46 0.97
CA ALA A 164 13.41 -2.13 2.17
C ALA A 164 12.25 -2.81 2.92
N ALA A 165 11.07 -2.18 2.97
CA ALA A 165 9.86 -2.82 3.50
C ALA A 165 9.43 -4.06 2.69
N LEU A 166 9.77 -4.10 1.39
CA LEU A 166 9.60 -5.26 0.53
C LEU A 166 10.72 -6.31 0.65
N GLY A 167 11.72 -6.07 1.49
CA GLY A 167 12.90 -6.95 1.64
C GLY A 167 13.88 -6.88 0.46
N ILE A 168 13.86 -5.79 -0.31
CA ILE A 168 14.75 -5.55 -1.45
C ILE A 168 15.87 -4.59 -1.02
N GLU A 169 17.10 -5.07 -1.12
CA GLU A 169 18.31 -4.30 -0.85
C GLU A 169 19.23 -4.32 -2.07
N TYR A 170 19.83 -3.17 -2.36
CA TYR A 170 20.83 -3.01 -3.41
C TYR A 170 22.22 -2.93 -2.80
N ASP A 171 23.14 -3.74 -3.33
CA ASP A 171 24.49 -3.94 -2.81
C ASP A 171 25.39 -2.69 -2.89
N GLN A 172 25.32 -1.93 -3.98
CA GLN A 172 26.21 -0.79 -4.23
C GLN A 172 25.44 0.46 -4.69
N LEU A 173 25.44 1.50 -3.86
CA LEU A 173 24.89 2.81 -4.22
C LEU A 173 25.87 3.62 -5.08
N LEU A 174 25.34 4.49 -5.94
CA LEU A 174 26.13 5.42 -6.73
C LEU A 174 26.76 6.53 -5.84
N PRO A 175 27.88 7.13 -6.27
CA PRO A 175 28.49 8.24 -5.55
C PRO A 175 27.51 9.38 -5.25
N GLY A 176 27.49 9.82 -3.99
CA GLY A 176 26.62 10.89 -3.52
C GLY A 176 25.18 10.48 -3.21
N THR A 177 24.82 9.20 -3.31
CA THR A 177 23.54 8.69 -2.79
C THR A 177 23.65 8.59 -1.27
N PRO A 178 22.74 9.21 -0.50
CA PRO A 178 22.68 9.03 0.95
C PRO A 178 22.53 7.55 1.32
N GLN A 179 23.04 7.15 2.48
CA GLN A 179 22.76 5.81 2.97
C GLN A 179 21.26 5.68 3.31
N PRO A 180 20.67 4.49 3.13
CA PRO A 180 19.31 4.21 3.58
C PRO A 180 19.16 4.61 5.05
N ILE A 181 18.13 5.40 5.31
CA ILE A 181 17.72 5.74 6.66
C ILE A 181 17.13 4.46 7.28
N PRO A 182 17.61 3.99 8.45
CA PRO A 182 17.02 2.83 9.12
C PRO A 182 15.50 2.99 9.29
N PRO A 183 14.71 1.90 9.17
CA PRO A 183 13.27 1.95 9.36
C PRO A 183 12.89 2.68 10.67
N GLY A 184 12.04 3.72 10.56
CA GLY A 184 11.55 4.52 11.69
C GLY A 184 12.22 5.88 11.94
N GLN A 185 13.23 6.30 11.16
CA GLN A 185 13.88 7.61 11.36
C GLN A 185 13.19 8.80 10.64
N ASN A 186 12.37 8.56 9.60
CA ASN A 186 11.55 9.58 8.93
C ASN A 186 10.11 9.62 9.46
N VAL A 187 9.88 9.05 10.64
CA VAL A 187 8.56 8.97 11.25
C VAL A 187 8.61 9.69 12.58
N THR A 188 7.76 10.71 12.73
CA THR A 188 7.62 11.43 13.99
C THR A 188 6.63 10.72 14.89
N ARG A 189 7.08 10.25 16.05
CA ARG A 189 6.18 9.69 17.06
C ARG A 189 5.34 10.79 17.72
N ILE A 190 4.03 10.65 17.69
CA ILE A 190 3.09 11.48 18.45
C ILE A 190 2.44 10.64 19.55
N ASN A 191 2.22 11.25 20.70
CA ASN A 191 1.64 10.57 21.86
C ASN A 191 0.24 11.11 22.12
N LEU A 192 -0.66 10.22 22.55
CA LEU A 192 -2.03 10.57 22.90
C LEU A 192 -2.06 11.69 23.96
N ASN A 193 -2.82 12.74 23.69
CA ASN A 193 -3.00 13.92 24.54
C ASN A 193 -1.71 14.73 24.81
N ALA A 194 -0.65 14.52 24.03
CA ALA A 194 0.52 15.39 24.06
C ALA A 194 0.25 16.73 23.37
N ALA A 195 1.16 17.69 23.57
CA ALA A 195 1.14 18.96 22.85
C ALA A 195 1.30 18.74 21.32
N PRO A 196 0.73 19.62 20.47
CA PRO A 196 0.84 19.49 19.02
C PRO A 196 2.29 19.44 18.52
N ALA A 197 2.62 18.40 17.76
CA ALA A 197 3.92 18.26 17.10
C ALA A 197 4.02 19.22 15.91
N ALA A 198 5.23 19.72 15.64
CA ALA A 198 5.49 20.54 14.46
C ALA A 198 5.70 19.67 13.22
N GLY A 199 5.13 20.07 12.09
CA GLY A 199 5.36 19.50 10.78
C GLY A 199 5.61 20.60 9.74
N GLN A 200 6.33 20.25 8.67
CA GLN A 200 6.68 21.18 7.61
C GLN A 200 6.85 20.44 6.29
N VAL A 201 5.96 20.74 5.35
CA VAL A 201 6.12 20.38 3.94
C VAL A 201 7.09 21.40 3.34
N SER A 202 8.38 21.07 3.35
CA SER A 202 9.50 21.88 2.90
C SER A 202 9.65 21.92 1.38
N GLN A 203 9.11 20.93 0.67
CA GLN A 203 9.14 20.87 -0.80
C GLN A 203 7.84 20.32 -1.41
N PRO A 204 7.52 20.68 -2.66
CA PRO A 204 6.36 20.15 -3.37
C PRO A 204 6.34 18.62 -3.40
N GLY A 205 5.17 18.03 -3.15
CA GLY A 205 4.97 16.58 -3.11
C GLY A 205 5.38 15.90 -1.80
N GLU A 206 5.93 16.64 -0.84
CA GLU A 206 6.35 16.08 0.44
C GLU A 206 5.20 15.53 1.28
N ILE A 207 5.48 14.41 1.91
CA ILE A 207 4.58 13.71 2.83
C ILE A 207 5.35 13.48 4.12
N ASP A 208 4.84 14.03 5.21
CA ASP A 208 5.34 13.78 6.55
C ASP A 208 4.62 12.58 7.15
N LEU A 209 5.36 11.70 7.81
CA LEU A 209 4.83 10.51 8.47
C LEU A 209 4.85 10.64 9.98
N PHE A 210 3.75 10.24 10.62
CA PHE A 210 3.60 10.18 12.06
C PHE A 210 3.15 8.79 12.49
N GLU A 211 3.60 8.32 13.65
CA GLU A 211 3.15 7.06 14.23
C GLU A 211 2.73 7.22 15.68
N PHE A 212 1.74 6.43 16.09
CA PHE A 212 1.26 6.34 17.45
C PHE A 212 0.73 4.94 17.76
N ASP A 213 0.75 4.57 19.04
CA ASP A 213 0.17 3.32 19.51
C ASP A 213 -1.05 3.60 20.39
N LEU A 214 -2.05 2.74 20.28
CA LEU A 214 -3.16 2.66 21.22
C LEU A 214 -3.08 1.33 21.99
N ASP A 215 -3.13 1.41 23.31
CA ASP A 215 -3.12 0.27 24.23
C ASP A 215 -4.49 -0.40 24.38
N GLN A 216 -5.55 0.31 23.99
CA GLN A 216 -6.95 -0.13 24.11
C GLN A 216 -7.81 0.61 23.09
N LEU A 217 -9.07 0.19 22.96
CA LEU A 217 -10.06 0.90 22.18
C LEU A 217 -10.19 2.34 22.68
N ARG A 218 -10.14 3.35 21.79
CA ARG A 218 -10.24 4.77 22.14
C ARG A 218 -10.97 5.57 21.06
N ASN A 219 -11.80 6.51 21.49
CA ASN A 219 -12.26 7.60 20.60
C ASN A 219 -11.13 8.60 20.47
N ILE A 220 -10.58 8.73 19.28
CA ILE A 220 -9.50 9.65 18.98
C ILE A 220 -10.00 10.81 18.14
N ILE A 221 -9.29 11.93 18.27
CA ILE A 221 -9.30 13.03 17.32
C ILE A 221 -7.85 13.19 16.88
N LEU A 222 -7.60 12.99 15.59
CA LEU A 222 -6.34 13.30 14.94
C LEU A 222 -6.59 14.51 14.04
N GLU A 223 -5.93 15.63 14.35
CA GLU A 223 -6.19 16.88 13.64
C GLU A 223 -4.89 17.62 13.34
N THR A 224 -4.91 18.34 12.22
CA THR A 224 -3.89 19.33 11.89
C THR A 224 -4.37 20.73 12.26
N SER A 225 -3.44 21.66 12.44
CA SER A 225 -3.73 23.08 12.63
C SER A 225 -2.63 23.95 12.04
N GLY A 226 -2.99 25.16 11.62
CA GLY A 226 -2.08 26.09 10.97
C GLY A 226 -2.77 26.87 9.87
N ASN A 227 -1.97 27.48 8.99
CA ASN A 227 -2.45 28.22 7.82
C ASN A 227 -2.38 27.40 6.52
N SER A 228 -1.75 26.23 6.57
CA SER A 228 -1.60 25.35 5.42
C SER A 228 -2.86 24.51 5.22
N ASP A 229 -3.26 24.36 3.96
CA ASP A 229 -4.35 23.46 3.55
C ASP A 229 -3.80 22.03 3.48
N THR A 230 -4.23 21.18 4.42
CA THR A 230 -3.60 19.88 4.69
C THR A 230 -4.53 18.75 4.30
N VAL A 231 -3.95 17.61 3.89
CA VAL A 231 -4.67 16.34 3.76
C VAL A 231 -4.02 15.34 4.71
N LEU A 232 -4.86 14.75 5.56
CA LEU A 232 -4.49 13.76 6.57
C LEU A 232 -5.08 12.42 6.18
N THR A 233 -4.21 11.41 6.06
CA THR A 233 -4.62 10.02 5.82
C THR A 233 -4.14 9.15 6.98
N LEU A 234 -5.00 8.27 7.49
CA LEU A 234 -4.74 7.39 8.63
C LEU A 234 -4.72 5.92 8.17
N TYR A 235 -3.70 5.17 8.60
CA TYR A 235 -3.46 3.77 8.28
C TYR A 235 -3.34 2.90 9.54
N GLY A 236 -3.73 1.63 9.46
CA GLY A 236 -3.60 0.64 10.54
C GLY A 236 -4.87 -0.20 10.79
N PRO A 237 -5.01 -0.80 11.99
CA PRO A 237 -3.93 -1.02 12.95
C PRO A 237 -2.95 -2.06 12.39
N ASP A 238 -1.68 -1.95 12.79
CA ASP A 238 -0.57 -2.88 12.55
C ASP A 238 -0.23 -3.16 11.07
N ASP A 239 -0.94 -2.49 10.16
CA ASP A 239 -0.69 -2.45 8.72
C ASP A 239 -0.70 -0.98 8.27
N PHE A 240 0.51 -0.42 8.13
CA PHE A 240 0.70 0.98 7.73
C PHE A 240 0.41 1.27 6.25
N THR A 241 -0.05 0.27 5.49
CA THR A 241 -0.49 0.43 4.09
C THR A 241 -2.03 0.39 3.96
N ARG A 242 -2.72 -0.06 5.00
CA ARG A 242 -4.17 -0.15 5.04
C ARG A 242 -4.79 1.17 5.50
N GLU A 243 -5.21 1.98 4.53
CA GLU A 243 -5.97 3.21 4.79
C GLU A 243 -7.29 2.90 5.51
N ILE A 244 -7.57 3.68 6.56
CA ILE A 244 -8.80 3.59 7.37
C ILE A 244 -9.66 4.84 7.17
N ALA A 245 -9.03 6.01 7.03
CA ALA A 245 -9.71 7.29 6.87
C ALA A 245 -8.81 8.33 6.21
N GLU A 246 -9.42 9.24 5.45
CA GLU A 246 -8.78 10.44 4.90
C GLU A 246 -9.68 11.65 5.15
N ASN A 247 -9.07 12.81 5.39
CA ASN A 247 -9.78 14.08 5.47
C ASN A 247 -8.89 15.25 5.04
N ASP A 248 -9.44 16.24 4.35
CA ASP A 248 -8.75 17.44 3.85
C ASP A 248 -9.28 18.76 4.45
N ASP A 249 -10.54 18.87 4.83
CA ASP A 249 -11.11 20.14 5.31
C ASP A 249 -12.07 20.01 6.52
N GLY A 250 -12.03 18.88 7.22
CA GLY A 250 -12.89 18.60 8.38
C GLY A 250 -12.54 19.38 9.65
N GLY A 251 -11.41 20.08 9.67
CA GLY A 251 -10.93 20.95 10.74
C GLY A 251 -11.14 22.44 10.48
N SER A 252 -10.45 23.29 11.25
CA SER A 252 -10.52 24.75 11.04
C SER A 252 -9.55 25.19 9.94
N ASN A 253 -9.88 26.26 9.19
CA ASN A 253 -8.99 26.87 8.18
C ASN A 253 -8.39 25.86 7.16
N PHE A 254 -9.21 24.96 6.60
CA PHE A 254 -8.77 23.92 5.66
C PHE A 254 -7.74 22.93 6.24
N ASN A 255 -7.69 22.82 7.56
CA ASN A 255 -6.94 21.75 8.20
C ASN A 255 -7.79 20.49 8.25
N SER A 256 -7.12 19.34 8.26
CA SER A 256 -7.76 18.04 8.35
C SER A 256 -8.14 17.67 9.78
N ARG A 257 -9.24 16.95 9.94
CA ARG A 257 -9.66 16.37 11.23
C ARG A 257 -10.32 15.02 11.03
N ILE A 258 -9.73 13.98 11.61
CA ILE A 258 -10.30 12.63 11.68
C ILE A 258 -10.75 12.39 13.13
N SER A 259 -12.03 12.10 13.33
CA SER A 259 -12.58 11.66 14.62
C SER A 259 -13.22 10.31 14.47
N MET A 260 -12.70 9.30 15.18
CA MET A 260 -13.22 7.93 15.10
C MET A 260 -12.82 7.08 16.31
N THR A 261 -13.48 5.94 16.47
CA THR A 261 -13.11 4.93 17.46
C THR A 261 -12.07 3.98 16.85
N LEU A 262 -10.89 3.88 17.46
CA LEU A 262 -9.80 3.00 17.03
C LEU A 262 -9.52 1.94 18.09
N SER A 263 -9.30 0.69 17.66
CA SER A 263 -8.87 -0.42 18.51
C SER A 263 -7.45 -0.23 19.05
N ALA A 264 -7.03 -1.11 19.97
CA ALA A 264 -5.60 -1.23 20.29
C ALA A 264 -4.80 -1.61 19.03
N GLY A 265 -3.57 -1.12 18.92
CA GLY A 265 -2.67 -1.38 17.80
C GLY A 265 -1.78 -0.19 17.47
N SER A 266 -0.87 -0.39 16.52
CA SER A 266 -0.01 0.65 15.97
C SER A 266 -0.65 1.30 14.74
N TYR A 267 -0.58 2.62 14.65
CA TYR A 267 -1.17 3.41 13.57
C TYR A 267 -0.13 4.33 12.96
N ARG A 268 -0.28 4.60 11.66
CA ARG A 268 0.49 5.61 10.93
C ARG A 268 -0.44 6.66 10.36
N ALA A 269 -0.06 7.92 10.45
CA ALA A 269 -0.71 9.01 9.77
C ALA A 269 0.25 9.65 8.77
N SER A 270 -0.24 10.01 7.60
CA SER A 270 0.50 10.82 6.64
C SER A 270 -0.15 12.19 6.52
N VAL A 271 0.67 13.25 6.50
CA VAL A 271 0.23 14.61 6.21
C VAL A 271 0.92 15.11 4.97
N ARG A 272 0.14 15.65 4.04
CA ARG A 272 0.60 16.40 2.87
C ARG A 272 -0.20 17.69 2.74
N LEU A 273 0.18 18.56 1.81
CA LEU A 273 -0.69 19.69 1.43
C LEU A 273 -1.71 19.29 0.36
N TYR A 274 -2.87 19.93 0.37
CA TYR A 274 -3.92 19.70 -0.62
C TYR A 274 -3.42 19.97 -2.04
N ASN A 275 -2.75 21.11 -2.24
CA ASN A 275 -2.04 21.39 -3.48
C ASN A 275 -0.64 20.76 -3.45
N PRO A 276 -0.35 19.76 -4.32
CA PRO A 276 0.95 19.08 -4.32
C PRO A 276 2.11 19.99 -4.75
N GLY A 277 1.84 21.14 -5.37
CA GLY A 277 2.85 22.14 -5.73
C GLY A 277 3.26 23.07 -4.58
N SER A 278 2.60 22.99 -3.43
CA SER A 278 2.78 23.94 -2.32
C SER A 278 3.78 23.44 -1.28
N THR A 279 4.27 24.37 -0.46
CA THR A 279 5.05 24.13 0.76
C THR A 279 4.41 24.92 1.90
N GLY A 280 4.62 24.49 3.15
CA GLY A 280 4.02 25.14 4.30
C GLY A 280 4.21 24.41 5.63
N ASP A 281 4.07 25.18 6.71
CA ASP A 281 4.16 24.68 8.08
C ASP A 281 2.76 24.31 8.60
N TYR A 282 2.72 23.33 9.50
CA TYR A 282 1.51 22.95 10.22
C TYR A 282 1.86 22.33 11.58
N ARG A 283 0.83 22.01 12.36
CA ARG A 283 0.92 21.25 13.60
C ARG A 283 -0.01 20.06 13.52
N ILE A 284 0.37 18.92 14.09
CA ILE A 284 -0.50 17.74 14.22
C ILE A 284 -0.68 17.39 15.69
N GLN A 285 -1.90 17.02 16.08
CA GLN A 285 -2.20 16.58 17.43
C GLN A 285 -3.09 15.34 17.43
N LEU A 286 -2.73 14.38 18.29
CA LEU A 286 -3.56 13.25 18.64
C LEU A 286 -4.15 13.49 20.04
N SER A 287 -5.47 13.53 20.13
CA SER A 287 -6.19 13.65 21.39
C SER A 287 -7.28 12.58 21.51
N SER A 288 -7.77 12.36 22.72
CA SER A 288 -8.96 11.54 22.99
C SER A 288 -10.07 12.41 23.57
N GLU A 289 -11.31 12.17 23.19
CA GLU A 289 -12.46 12.80 23.86
C GLU A 289 -12.53 12.32 25.32
N THR A 290 -12.39 13.23 26.28
CA THR A 290 -12.61 12.94 27.69
C THR A 290 -14.10 13.04 28.00
N GLY A 291 -14.75 11.93 28.36
CA GLY A 291 -16.08 11.97 29.00
C GLY A 291 -17.17 11.12 28.37
N THR A 292 -16.97 10.57 27.18
CA THR A 292 -17.90 9.57 26.62
C THR A 292 -17.36 8.19 27.01
N PRO A 293 -18.11 7.37 27.78
CA PRO A 293 -17.75 5.96 27.93
C PRO A 293 -17.66 5.38 26.54
N ILE A 294 -16.46 4.96 26.13
CA ILE A 294 -16.31 4.15 24.93
C ILE A 294 -17.19 2.93 25.18
N PRO A 295 -18.13 2.58 24.27
CA PRO A 295 -18.90 1.37 24.42
C PRO A 295 -17.92 0.22 24.62
N SER A 296 -17.95 -0.42 25.79
CA SER A 296 -17.15 -1.61 26.02
C SER A 296 -17.54 -2.63 24.96
N ILE A 297 -16.56 -3.21 24.26
CA ILE A 297 -16.81 -4.33 23.35
C ILE A 297 -17.61 -5.38 24.12
N PRO A 298 -18.84 -5.73 23.70
CA PRO A 298 -19.63 -6.69 24.44
C PRO A 298 -18.91 -8.04 24.50
N VAL A 299 -18.84 -8.63 25.69
CA VAL A 299 -18.16 -9.91 25.90
C VAL A 299 -19.17 -11.04 25.72
N LEU A 300 -18.92 -11.91 24.74
CA LEU A 300 -19.65 -13.16 24.59
C LEU A 300 -19.06 -14.19 25.56
N THR A 301 -19.90 -14.63 26.50
CA THR A 301 -19.53 -15.71 27.42
C THR A 301 -19.84 -17.04 26.73
N VAL A 302 -18.87 -17.96 26.75
CA VAL A 302 -19.03 -19.31 26.20
C VAL A 302 -20.20 -20.03 26.86
N ASP A 303 -21.02 -20.68 26.04
CA ASP A 303 -22.22 -21.46 26.42
C ASP A 303 -23.37 -20.64 27.02
N ASN A 304 -23.30 -19.31 26.99
CA ASN A 304 -24.43 -18.45 27.31
C ASN A 304 -25.44 -18.35 26.15
N PRO A 305 -26.69 -17.91 26.42
CA PRO A 305 -27.68 -17.64 25.39
C PRO A 305 -27.20 -16.63 24.33
N PRO A 306 -27.77 -16.66 23.10
CA PRO A 306 -27.46 -15.68 22.06
C PRO A 306 -27.62 -14.22 22.50
N PHE A 307 -26.62 -13.41 22.19
CA PHE A 307 -26.63 -11.96 22.37
C PHE A 307 -27.34 -11.32 21.17
N ALA A 308 -28.40 -10.54 21.41
CA ALA A 308 -29.14 -9.86 20.37
C ALA A 308 -28.53 -8.49 20.03
N ALA A 309 -28.46 -8.16 18.75
CA ALA A 309 -27.91 -6.90 18.23
C ALA A 309 -28.54 -6.52 16.88
N GLU A 310 -28.13 -5.39 16.32
CA GLU A 310 -28.65 -4.86 15.06
C GLU A 310 -27.59 -4.06 14.32
N ILE A 311 -27.39 -4.36 13.02
CA ILE A 311 -26.63 -3.50 12.12
C ILE A 311 -27.52 -2.31 11.75
N SER A 312 -27.24 -1.16 12.35
CA SER A 312 -28.14 -0.01 12.38
C SER A 312 -27.89 1.00 11.24
N THR A 313 -26.67 0.99 10.70
CA THR A 313 -26.22 1.92 9.66
C THR A 313 -25.48 1.21 8.53
N ASP A 314 -25.38 1.89 7.38
CA ASP A 314 -24.67 1.35 6.21
C ASP A 314 -23.18 1.20 6.52
N ARG A 315 -22.58 0.10 6.06
CA ARG A 315 -21.14 -0.21 6.23
C ARG A 315 -20.70 -0.31 7.70
N GLU A 316 -21.62 -0.50 8.62
CA GLU A 316 -21.33 -0.79 10.02
C GLU A 316 -20.87 -2.23 10.23
N SER A 317 -20.07 -2.45 11.27
CA SER A 317 -19.72 -3.76 11.79
C SER A 317 -19.72 -3.71 13.31
N ASP A 318 -20.43 -4.65 13.93
CA ASP A 318 -20.38 -4.88 15.37
C ASP A 318 -19.21 -5.79 15.71
N VAL A 319 -18.55 -5.54 16.85
CA VAL A 319 -17.43 -6.34 17.32
C VAL A 319 -17.73 -6.86 18.73
N TYR A 320 -17.38 -8.13 18.96
CA TYR A 320 -17.57 -8.85 20.21
C TYR A 320 -16.26 -9.46 20.69
N GLN A 321 -16.01 -9.45 21.99
CA GLN A 321 -14.85 -10.12 22.59
C GLN A 321 -15.25 -11.51 23.09
N ILE A 322 -14.39 -12.51 22.84
CA ILE A 322 -14.53 -13.88 23.32
C ILE A 322 -13.28 -14.24 24.11
N ASN A 323 -13.45 -14.62 25.38
CA ASN A 323 -12.34 -15.08 26.23
C ASN A 323 -12.34 -16.60 26.30
N ILE A 324 -11.32 -17.23 25.70
CA ILE A 324 -11.12 -18.67 25.74
C ILE A 324 -10.20 -19.00 26.92
N SER A 325 -10.70 -19.78 27.88
CA SER A 325 -9.95 -20.17 29.08
C SER A 325 -9.29 -21.55 28.98
N ALA A 326 -9.74 -22.40 28.06
CA ALA A 326 -9.23 -23.74 27.84
C ALA A 326 -9.14 -24.03 26.34
N ALA A 327 -8.10 -24.76 25.91
CA ALA A 327 -8.01 -25.19 24.53
C ALA A 327 -9.18 -26.11 24.16
N GLY A 328 -9.67 -26.01 22.93
CA GLY A 328 -10.65 -26.93 22.37
C GLY A 328 -11.40 -26.38 21.18
N ARG A 329 -12.43 -27.11 20.77
CA ARG A 329 -13.28 -26.79 19.62
C ARG A 329 -14.39 -25.83 20.04
N TYR A 330 -14.48 -24.70 19.35
CA TYR A 330 -15.49 -23.68 19.58
C TYR A 330 -16.29 -23.42 18.31
N GLN A 331 -17.60 -23.26 18.49
CA GLN A 331 -18.53 -22.85 17.46
C GLN A 331 -18.98 -21.42 17.74
N ILE A 332 -18.84 -20.54 16.76
CA ILE A 332 -19.32 -19.16 16.80
C ILE A 332 -20.32 -19.02 15.67
N GLU A 333 -21.54 -18.62 15.99
CA GLU A 333 -22.62 -18.56 15.01
C GLU A 333 -23.54 -17.38 15.22
N THR A 334 -24.11 -16.91 14.12
CA THR A 334 -25.19 -15.93 14.12
C THR A 334 -26.55 -16.61 13.88
N GLN A 335 -27.62 -15.92 14.25
CA GLN A 335 -29.00 -16.36 14.10
C GLN A 335 -29.90 -15.16 13.76
N GLY A 336 -30.95 -15.39 12.99
CA GLY A 336 -31.90 -14.34 12.59
C GLY A 336 -32.32 -14.46 11.13
N ASN A 337 -32.96 -13.40 10.62
CA ASN A 337 -33.39 -13.32 9.22
C ASN A 337 -32.48 -12.40 8.38
N THR A 338 -31.55 -11.69 9.01
CA THR A 338 -30.60 -10.79 8.35
C THR A 338 -29.43 -11.59 7.80
N ASP A 339 -29.04 -11.27 6.56
CA ASP A 339 -27.90 -11.85 5.86
C ASP A 339 -26.60 -11.24 6.40
N VAL A 340 -25.88 -12.01 7.20
CA VAL A 340 -24.73 -11.52 7.98
C VAL A 340 -23.45 -12.28 7.64
N PHE A 341 -22.35 -11.54 7.64
CA PHE A 341 -21.00 -12.04 7.44
C PHE A 341 -20.23 -11.96 8.75
N LEU A 342 -19.59 -13.05 9.15
CA LEU A 342 -18.80 -13.18 10.37
C LEU A 342 -17.31 -13.31 10.07
N SER A 343 -16.49 -12.50 10.76
CA SER A 343 -15.03 -12.64 10.81
C SER A 343 -14.57 -12.94 12.23
N LEU A 344 -13.58 -13.81 12.39
CA LEU A 344 -12.92 -14.12 13.66
C LEU A 344 -11.46 -13.69 13.62
N TYR A 345 -11.03 -12.94 14.64
CA TYR A 345 -9.67 -12.43 14.81
C TYR A 345 -9.04 -12.87 16.14
N GLY A 346 -7.71 -12.90 16.18
CA GLY A 346 -6.93 -13.11 17.40
C GLY A 346 -5.83 -14.18 17.24
N PRO A 347 -5.29 -14.69 18.38
CA PRO A 347 -5.51 -14.20 19.74
C PRO A 347 -4.84 -12.84 19.99
N GLY A 348 -5.43 -12.01 20.84
CA GLY A 348 -4.86 -10.73 21.30
C GLY A 348 -4.90 -9.59 20.28
N SER A 349 -5.38 -9.84 19.06
CA SER A 349 -5.45 -8.87 17.96
C SER A 349 -6.86 -8.81 17.35
N GLN A 350 -7.32 -7.61 17.03
CA GLN A 350 -8.56 -7.35 16.27
C GLN A 350 -8.34 -7.38 14.75
N SER A 351 -7.10 -7.51 14.28
CA SER A 351 -6.72 -7.46 12.85
C SER A 351 -6.16 -8.79 12.32
N THR A 352 -5.59 -9.64 13.19
CA THR A 352 -5.09 -10.96 12.79
C THR A 352 -6.25 -11.91 12.49
N LEU A 353 -6.60 -12.04 11.20
CA LEU A 353 -7.72 -12.84 10.74
C LEU A 353 -7.44 -14.35 10.91
N ILE A 354 -8.35 -15.06 11.58
CA ILE A 354 -8.34 -16.52 11.73
C ILE A 354 -9.26 -17.17 10.68
N ALA A 355 -10.46 -16.62 10.52
CA ALA A 355 -11.48 -17.21 9.67
C ALA A 355 -12.62 -16.24 9.35
N THR A 356 -13.33 -16.51 8.27
CA THR A 356 -14.58 -15.83 7.91
C THR A 356 -15.63 -16.84 7.49
N ASP A 357 -16.91 -16.49 7.61
CA ASP A 357 -18.04 -17.26 7.11
C ASP A 357 -19.26 -16.36 6.87
N ASP A 358 -20.10 -16.68 5.89
CA ASP A 358 -21.35 -15.98 5.56
C ASP A 358 -22.59 -16.85 5.74
N ASP A 359 -22.63 -18.06 5.18
CA ASP A 359 -23.87 -18.84 5.06
C ASP A 359 -23.78 -20.29 5.60
N SER A 360 -22.76 -20.65 6.38
CA SER A 360 -22.63 -22.02 6.90
C SER A 360 -23.57 -22.34 8.08
N GLY A 361 -24.34 -21.36 8.57
CA GLY A 361 -25.33 -21.47 9.64
C GLY A 361 -26.74 -21.79 9.13
N ALA A 362 -27.76 -21.39 9.89
CA ALA A 362 -29.15 -21.59 9.51
C ALA A 362 -29.67 -20.41 8.67
N GLY A 363 -30.18 -20.68 7.47
CA GLY A 363 -30.60 -19.60 6.56
C GLY A 363 -29.37 -18.87 6.01
N LEU A 364 -29.38 -17.53 6.09
CA LEU A 364 -28.29 -16.65 5.65
C LEU A 364 -27.40 -16.20 6.82
N ASN A 365 -27.17 -17.11 7.76
CA ASN A 365 -26.38 -16.82 8.95
C ASN A 365 -25.04 -17.54 8.87
N ALA A 366 -24.03 -16.93 9.47
CA ALA A 366 -22.69 -17.47 9.52
C ALA A 366 -22.51 -18.46 10.67
N ARG A 367 -21.66 -19.46 10.48
CA ARG A 367 -21.21 -20.42 11.50
C ARG A 367 -19.75 -20.83 11.28
N LEU A 368 -18.89 -20.43 12.21
CA LEU A 368 -17.49 -20.84 12.29
C LEU A 368 -17.30 -21.92 13.34
N ILE A 369 -16.47 -22.93 13.02
CA ILE A 369 -15.99 -23.93 13.98
C ILE A 369 -14.46 -23.98 13.94
N ARG A 370 -13.79 -23.69 15.06
CA ARG A 370 -12.32 -23.62 15.14
C ARG A 370 -11.78 -24.24 16.43
N GLU A 371 -10.61 -24.85 16.35
CA GLU A 371 -9.80 -25.19 17.52
C GLU A 371 -9.11 -23.91 18.01
N LEU A 372 -9.45 -23.45 19.21
CA LEU A 372 -8.91 -22.23 19.80
C LEU A 372 -8.10 -22.57 21.05
N SER A 373 -6.94 -21.93 21.20
CA SER A 373 -6.13 -21.98 22.43
C SER A 373 -6.57 -20.90 23.41
N PRO A 374 -6.21 -20.98 24.71
CA PRO A 374 -6.51 -19.92 25.66
C PRO A 374 -6.03 -18.55 25.19
N GLY A 375 -6.89 -17.54 25.28
CA GLY A 375 -6.61 -16.20 24.75
C GLY A 375 -7.88 -15.37 24.55
N SER A 376 -7.67 -14.10 24.19
CA SER A 376 -8.74 -13.17 23.82
C SER A 376 -8.91 -13.14 22.30
N TYR A 377 -10.13 -13.31 21.82
CA TYR A 377 -10.49 -13.32 20.41
C TYR A 377 -11.59 -12.30 20.14
N PHE A 378 -11.75 -11.91 18.87
CA PHE A 378 -12.74 -10.92 18.46
C PHE A 378 -13.58 -11.44 17.30
N ALA A 379 -14.90 -11.43 17.47
CA ALA A 379 -15.86 -11.75 16.41
C ALA A 379 -16.44 -10.45 15.86
N ALA A 380 -16.28 -10.19 14.56
CA ALA A 380 -16.89 -9.05 13.90
C ALA A 380 -18.04 -9.52 13.02
N VAL A 381 -19.21 -8.91 13.18
CA VAL A 381 -20.40 -9.17 12.38
C VAL A 381 -20.73 -7.91 11.59
N ARG A 382 -20.98 -8.09 10.29
CA ARG A 382 -21.52 -7.04 9.42
C ARG A 382 -22.63 -7.62 8.57
N HIS A 383 -23.44 -6.77 7.96
CA HIS A 383 -24.33 -7.23 6.89
C HIS A 383 -23.50 -7.71 5.68
N PHE A 384 -23.96 -8.74 4.96
CA PHE A 384 -23.29 -9.24 3.76
C PHE A 384 -23.15 -8.14 2.68
N SER A 385 -24.27 -7.47 2.37
CA SER A 385 -24.30 -6.22 1.59
C SER A 385 -23.84 -4.99 2.38
N ALA A 386 -23.05 -4.11 1.75
CA ALA A 386 -22.53 -2.87 2.32
C ALA A 386 -23.62 -1.84 2.72
N PHE A 387 -24.84 -1.99 2.22
CA PHE A 387 -25.98 -1.09 2.52
C PHE A 387 -27.12 -1.81 3.22
N GLY A 388 -26.93 -3.08 3.58
CA GLY A 388 -27.93 -3.85 4.29
C GLY A 388 -27.88 -3.56 5.78
N ARG A 389 -29.05 -3.71 6.42
CA ARG A 389 -29.28 -3.44 7.84
C ARG A 389 -30.20 -4.50 8.41
N GLY A 390 -30.19 -4.70 9.71
CA GLY A 390 -31.18 -5.53 10.38
C GLY A 390 -30.67 -6.23 11.63
N ALA A 391 -31.62 -6.83 12.35
CA ALA A 391 -31.40 -7.49 13.62
C ALA A 391 -30.86 -8.91 13.46
N TYR A 392 -29.94 -9.29 14.33
CA TYR A 392 -29.37 -10.62 14.42
C TYR A 392 -29.08 -10.99 15.87
N GLN A 393 -28.69 -12.23 16.10
CA GLN A 393 -28.17 -12.71 17.37
C GLN A 393 -26.85 -13.44 17.13
N ILE A 394 -25.93 -13.42 18.10
CA ILE A 394 -24.65 -14.12 18.03
C ILE A 394 -24.39 -14.90 19.33
N ARG A 395 -23.79 -16.09 19.23
CA ARG A 395 -23.28 -16.84 20.39
C ARG A 395 -21.99 -17.57 20.10
N VAL A 396 -21.33 -17.99 21.17
CA VAL A 396 -20.19 -18.91 21.16
C VAL A 396 -20.47 -20.11 22.06
N ILE A 397 -20.27 -21.32 21.53
CA ILE A 397 -20.54 -22.60 22.18
C ILE A 397 -19.26 -23.43 22.14
N ARG A 398 -18.98 -24.16 23.22
CA ARG A 398 -17.94 -25.20 23.18
C ARG A 398 -18.52 -26.48 22.57
N SER A 399 -17.90 -26.95 21.48
CA SER A 399 -18.33 -28.16 20.73
C SER A 399 -17.65 -29.44 21.21
#